data_AF-F4B5K6-F1
#
_entry.id   AF-F4B5K6-F1
#
_cell.length_a   1.000
_cell.length_b   1.000
_cell.length_c   1.000
_cell.angle_alpha   90.00
_cell.angle_beta   90.00
_cell.angle_gamma   90.00
#
_symmetry.space_group_name_H-M   'P 1'
#
loop_
_entity.id
_entity.type
_entity.pdbx_description
1 polymer ?
#
loop_
_entity_poly.entity_id
_entity_poly.type
_entity_poly.pdbx_seq_one_letter_code
_entity_poly.pdbx_strand_id
1 'polypeptide(L)' 'MERELTQKQKILLVLAKRGSLTLEELERYTKIPRNSLLKNLSELKKEGKITRGWLHIAGRKYRKYSIKTSILKELGIE' A
#
# COMPACT_ATOMS: atom_id res chain seq x y z
N MET A 1 11.02 -5.70 -23.98
CA MET A 1 11.34 -6.12 -22.59
C MET A 1 10.27 -5.56 -21.68
N GLU A 2 9.35 -6.39 -21.19
CA GLU A 2 8.44 -5.96 -20.12
C GLU A 2 9.28 -5.67 -18.88
N ARG A 3 9.29 -4.41 -18.43
CA ARG A 3 9.96 -4.05 -17.17
C ARG A 3 9.17 -4.67 -16.03
N GLU A 4 9.79 -5.59 -15.31
CA GLU A 4 9.16 -6.15 -14.12
C GLU A 4 8.92 -5.05 -13.08
N LEU A 5 7.69 -4.98 -12.56
CA LEU A 5 7.33 -3.96 -11.57
C LEU A 5 8.13 -4.17 -10.28
N THR A 6 8.71 -3.08 -9.77
CA THR A 6 9.34 -3.08 -8.45
C THR A 6 8.32 -3.37 -7.35
N GLN A 7 8.80 -3.82 -6.19
CA GLN A 7 7.94 -4.08 -5.02
C GLN A 7 7.10 -2.86 -4.63
N LYS A 8 7.68 -1.66 -4.62
CA LYS A 8 6.96 -0.40 -4.35
C LYS A 8 5.83 -0.16 -5.35
N GLN A 9 6.10 -0.36 -6.63
CA GLN A 9 5.08 -0.20 -7.69
C GLN A 9 3.96 -1.22 -7.54
N LYS A 10 4.29 -2.50 -7.26
CA LYS A 10 3.28 -3.54 -6.99
C LYS A 10 2.38 -3.16 -5.81
N ILE A 11 2.95 -2.64 -4.71
CA ILE A 11 2.18 -2.16 -3.54
C ILE A 11 1.27 -1.00 -3.92
N LEU A 12 1.79 0.03 -4.59
CA LEU A 12 1.01 1.21 -4.99
C LEU A 12 -0.13 0.83 -5.94
N LEU A 13 0.12 -0.06 -6.90
CA LEU A 13 -0.90 -0.55 -7.83
C LEU A 13 -2.04 -1.27 -7.10
N VAL A 14 -1.70 -2.13 -6.14
CA VAL A 14 -2.70 -2.85 -5.33
C VAL A 14 -3.52 -1.88 -4.48
N LEU A 15 -2.87 -0.89 -3.85
CA LEU A 15 -3.56 0.15 -3.07
C LEU A 15 -4.43 1.05 -3.95
N ALA A 16 -3.99 1.40 -5.16
CA ALA A 16 -4.79 2.19 -6.09
C ALA A 16 -6.06 1.44 -6.54
N LYS A 17 -5.94 0.13 -6.81
CA LYS A 17 -7.08 -0.69 -7.27
C LYS A 17 -8.06 -1.07 -6.16
N ARG A 18 -7.58 -1.28 -4.93
CA ARG A 18 -8.39 -1.82 -3.81
C ARG A 18 -8.63 -0.83 -2.68
N GLY A 19 -8.03 0.36 -2.75
CA GLY A 19 -8.13 1.38 -1.71
C GLY A 19 -7.26 1.07 -0.49
N SER A 20 -7.89 1.01 0.68
CA SER A 20 -7.19 0.87 1.97
C SER A 20 -7.08 -0.58 2.39
N LEU A 21 -5.87 -1.05 2.69
CA LEU A 21 -5.61 -2.45 3.02
C LEU A 21 -4.78 -2.62 4.29
N THR A 22 -4.95 -3.75 4.98
CA THR A 22 -4.06 -4.17 6.06
C THR A 22 -2.74 -4.73 5.53
N LEU A 23 -1.77 -4.94 6.41
CA LEU A 23 -0.51 -5.61 6.05
C LEU A 23 -0.74 -7.03 5.52
N GLU A 24 -1.72 -7.76 6.08
CA GLU A 24 -2.05 -9.13 5.69
C GLU A 24 -2.65 -9.20 4.29
N GLU A 25 -3.54 -8.26 3.99
CA GLU A 25 -4.14 -8.15 2.66
C GLU A 25 -3.08 -7.77 1.63
N LEU A 26 -2.19 -6.83 1.96
CA LEU A 26 -1.08 -6.46 1.09
C LEU A 26 -0.17 -7.65 0.80
N GLU A 27 0.18 -8.45 1.80
CA GLU A 27 0.95 -9.69 1.59
C GLU A 27 0.19 -10.66 0.68
N ARG A 28 -1.10 -10.88 0.93
CA ARG A 28 -1.94 -11.79 0.14
C ARG A 28 -2.00 -11.39 -1.34
N TYR A 29 -2.14 -10.09 -1.63
CA TYR A 29 -2.31 -9.57 -2.99
C TYR A 29 -0.99 -9.36 -3.73
N THR A 30 0.05 -8.88 -3.05
CA THR A 30 1.34 -8.57 -3.69
C THR A 30 2.28 -9.78 -3.74
N LYS A 31 2.04 -10.80 -2.90
CA LYS A 31 2.94 -11.94 -2.66
C LYS A 31 4.34 -11.52 -2.16
N ILE A 32 4.45 -10.30 -1.61
CA ILE A 32 5.69 -9.79 -1.03
C ILE A 32 5.73 -10.19 0.45
N PRO A 33 6.85 -10.73 0.97
CA PRO A 33 6.99 -11.06 2.38
C PRO A 33 6.78 -9.85 3.31
N ARG A 34 6.19 -10.06 4.49
CA ARG A 34 5.86 -8.99 5.46
C ARG A 34 7.02 -8.05 5.77
N ASN A 35 8.23 -8.57 5.96
CA ASN A 35 9.40 -7.74 6.28
C ASN A 35 9.73 -6.76 5.14
N SER A 36 9.71 -7.25 3.90
CA SER A 36 9.89 -6.42 2.71
C SER A 36 8.74 -5.42 2.56
N LEU A 37 7.49 -5.81 2.82
CA LEU A 37 6.36 -4.88 2.83
C LEU A 37 6.55 -3.76 3.84
N LEU A 38 6.92 -4.07 5.08
CA LEU A 38 7.12 -3.06 6.13
C LEU A 38 8.21 -2.06 5.77
N LYS A 39 9.32 -2.52 5.18
CA LYS A 39 10.37 -1.64 4.66
C LYS A 39 9.84 -0.73 3.56
N ASN A 40 9.24 -1.30 2.52
CA ASN A 40 8.70 -0.55 1.37
C ASN A 40 7.61 0.45 1.81
N LEU A 41 6.67 0.04 2.66
CA LEU A 41 5.61 0.91 3.20
C LEU A 41 6.19 2.04 4.06
N SER A 42 7.35 1.85 4.68
CA SER A 42 8.03 2.90 5.45
C SER A 42 8.71 3.91 4.56
N GLU A 43 9.36 3.46 3.50
CA GLU A 43 9.91 4.33 2.48
C GLU A 43 8.80 5.09 1.74
N LEU A 44 7.75 4.41 1.28
CA LEU A 44 6.59 5.04 0.63
C LEU A 44 5.88 6.07 1.51
N LYS A 45 5.86 5.87 2.84
CA LYS A 45 5.32 6.84 3.79
C LYS A 45 6.23 8.06 3.92
N LYS A 46 7.55 7.87 3.97
CA LYS A 46 8.55 8.96 3.98
C LYS A 46 8.49 9.77 2.68
N GLU A 47 8.31 9.10 1.55
CA GLU A 47 8.09 9.71 0.23
C GLU A 47 6.72 10.41 0.10
N GLY A 48 5.86 10.35 1.12
CA GLY A 48 4.55 11.00 1.10
C GLY A 48 3.51 10.33 0.20
N LYS A 49 3.80 9.15 -0.36
CA LYS A 49 2.93 8.46 -1.34
C LYS A 49 1.74 7.74 -0.70
N ILE A 50 1.90 7.31 0.55
CA ILE A 50 0.86 6.59 1.29
C ILE A 50 0.57 7.25 2.64
N THR A 51 -0.60 6.94 3.17
CA THR A 51 -1.01 7.23 4.54
C THR A 51 -1.17 5.94 5.33
N ARG A 52 -1.17 6.07 6.66
CA ARG A 52 -1.37 4.95 7.59
C ARG A 52 -2.44 5.37 8.58
N GLY A 53 -3.36 4.45 8.88
CA GLY A 53 -4.39 4.68 9.88
C GLY A 53 -4.60 3.43 10.73
N TRP A 54 -5.42 3.59 11.76
CA TRP A 54 -5.94 2.46 12.52
C TRP A 54 -7.32 2.09 11.98
N LEU A 55 -7.57 0.79 11.92
CA LEU A 55 -8.85 0.18 11.62
C LEU A 55 -9.24 -0.64 12.85
N HIS A 56 -10.46 -0.43 13.35
CA HIS A 56 -10.98 -1.16 14.49
C HIS A 56 -11.95 -2.22 13.98
N ILE A 57 -11.65 -3.49 14.23
CA ILE A 57 -12.50 -4.63 13.86
C ILE A 57 -12.68 -5.49 15.10
N ALA A 58 -13.93 -5.74 15.51
CA ALA A 58 -14.26 -6.61 16.65
C ALA A 58 -13.41 -6.32 17.91
N GLY A 59 -13.24 -5.03 18.24
CA GLY A 59 -12.45 -4.59 19.40
C GLY A 59 -10.92 -4.64 19.23
N ARG A 60 -10.41 -5.13 18.10
CA ARG A 60 -8.97 -5.19 17.80
C ARG A 60 -8.54 -4.08 16.84
N LYS A 61 -7.34 -3.54 17.05
CA LYS A 61 -6.74 -2.51 16.20
C LYS A 61 -5.83 -3.15 15.15
N TYR A 62 -6.12 -2.86 13.88
CA TYR A 62 -5.32 -3.24 12.72
C TYR A 62 -4.76 -1.99 12.06
N ARG A 63 -3.54 -2.09 11.53
CA ARG A 63 -2.95 -0.98 10.79
C ARG A 63 -3.37 -1.07 9.33
N LYS A 64 -4.00 -0.01 8.82
CA LYS A 64 -4.38 0.13 7.41
C LYS A 64 -3.45 1.10 6.69
N TYR A 65 -3.23 0.83 5.41
CA TYR A 65 -2.40 1.61 4.50
C TYR A 65 -3.24 2.02 3.31
N SER A 66 -3.13 3.28 2.90
CA SER A 66 -3.93 3.85 1.82
C SER A 66 -3.04 4.71 0.95
N ILE A 67 -3.25 4.71 -0.36
CA ILE A 67 -2.59 5.67 -1.25
C ILE A 67 -3.06 7.09 -0.93
N LYS A 68 -2.18 8.08 -1.02
CA LYS A 68 -2.55 9.48 -0.83
C LYS A 68 -3.32 9.96 -2.06
N THR A 69 -4.42 10.67 -1.86
CA THR A 69 -5.27 11.19 -2.95
C THR A 69 -4.52 12.09 -3.94
N SER A 70 -3.50 12.82 -3.48
CA SER A 70 -2.64 13.62 -4.38
C SER A 70 -1.91 12.76 -5.42
N ILE A 71 -1.49 11.55 -5.05
CA ILE A 71 -0.81 10.62 -5.96
C ILE A 71 -1.80 10.00 -6.94
N LEU A 72 -3.03 9.71 -6.52
CA LEU A 72 -4.07 9.20 -7.44
C LEU A 72 -4.34 10.18 -8.58
N LYS A 73 -4.40 11.48 -8.27
CA LYS A 73 -4.53 12.56 -9.27
C LYS A 73 -3.35 12.61 -10.23
N GLU A 74 -2.11 12.48 -9.73
CA GLU A 74 -0.91 12.41 -10.57
C GLU A 74 -0.89 11.19 -11.50
N LEU A 75 -1.55 10.09 -11.10
CA LEU A 75 -1.66 8.86 -11.88
C LEU A 75 -2.85 8.85 -12.85
N GLY A 76 -3.67 9.91 -12.89
CA GLY A 76 -4.86 9.99 -13.75
C GLY A 76 -5.95 8.98 -13.39
N ILE A 77 -5.99 8.54 -12.13
CA ILE A 77 -7.02 7.62 -11.62
C ILE A 77 -7.99 8.45 -10.79
N GLU A 78 -9.15 8.77 -11.38
CA GLU A 78 -10.31 9.39 -10.70
C GLU A 78 -11.23 8.33 -10.08
#